data_AF-A0AAW0A4M3-F1
#
_entry.id   AF-A0AAW0A4M3-F1
#
_cell.length_a   1.000
_cell.length_b   1.000
_cell.length_c   1.000
_cell.angle_alpha   90.00
_cell.angle_beta   90.00
_cell.angle_gamma   90.00
#
_symmetry.space_group_name_H-M   'P 1'
#
loop_
_entity.id
_entity.type
_entity.pdbx_description
1 polymer ?
#
loop_
_entity_poly.entity_id
_entity_poly.type
_entity_poly.pdbx_seq_one_letter_code
_entity_poly.pdbx_strand_id
1 'polypeptide(L)'
;SMKCSHIQPKSDFKRCSGCQEVLYCSTQCQQIDWQRGHRRYCALYWTSGRGKYSFDLRLSFTSSERTFLRAVVHKDYEDKRSEISQTLVTRWAANPAAEVMTIFDYRASELSVSLHGISMTGNGQPGSHWPDLLARASQSRGRLSLHVLMVPDGNGGRVVVAPLRCRRHLTFTMD
;
A
#
# COMPACT_ATOMS: atom_id res chain seq x y z
N SER A 1 -18.69 -1.84 -8.88
CA SER A 1 -18.36 -1.25 -7.55
C SER A 1 -18.38 -2.32 -6.46
N MET A 2 -17.46 -2.29 -5.48
CA MET A 2 -17.52 -3.16 -4.28
C MET A 2 -18.52 -2.51 -3.32
N LYS A 3 -19.72 -3.07 -3.19
CA LYS A 3 -20.85 -2.44 -2.48
C LYS A 3 -20.87 -2.68 -0.97
N CYS A 4 -19.84 -3.31 -0.40
CA CYS A 4 -19.82 -3.63 1.02
C CYS A 4 -19.41 -2.41 1.85
N SER A 5 -20.35 -1.90 2.64
CA SER A 5 -20.18 -0.80 3.61
C SER A 5 -20.24 -1.28 5.06
N HIS A 6 -20.18 -2.59 5.31
CA HIS A 6 -20.23 -3.16 6.67
C HIS A 6 -19.08 -2.63 7.54
N ILE A 7 -19.45 -2.08 8.68
CA ILE A 7 -18.52 -1.63 9.74
C ILE A 7 -18.72 -2.59 10.91
N GLN A 8 -17.68 -3.33 11.28
CA GLN A 8 -17.69 -4.27 12.40
C GLN A 8 -16.36 -4.17 13.18
N PRO A 9 -16.32 -4.66 14.43
CA PRO A 9 -15.08 -4.88 15.15
C PRO A 9 -14.07 -5.69 14.34
N LYS A 10 -12.77 -5.37 14.45
CA LYS A 10 -11.70 -6.07 13.72
C LYS A 10 -11.67 -7.57 14.00
N SER A 11 -12.08 -8.00 15.19
CA SER A 11 -12.21 -9.40 15.60
C SER A 11 -13.16 -10.20 14.71
N ASP A 12 -14.15 -9.54 14.11
CA ASP A 12 -15.24 -10.19 13.38
C ASP A 12 -14.88 -10.39 11.90
N PHE A 13 -13.78 -9.77 11.46
CA PHE A 13 -13.26 -9.95 10.12
C PHE A 13 -12.45 -11.23 10.01
N LYS A 14 -12.71 -11.99 8.94
CA LYS A 14 -11.97 -13.20 8.61
C LYS A 14 -10.79 -12.87 7.71
N ARG A 15 -9.63 -13.46 8.01
CA ARG A 15 -8.45 -13.36 7.15
C ARG A 15 -8.63 -14.24 5.92
N CYS A 16 -8.07 -13.82 4.79
CA CYS A 16 -7.85 -14.73 3.66
C CYS A 16 -7.06 -15.95 4.14
N SER A 17 -7.59 -17.16 3.96
CA SER A 17 -6.91 -18.41 4.32
C SER A 17 -5.61 -18.61 3.54
N GLY A 18 -5.50 -18.00 2.36
CA GLY A 18 -4.27 -17.95 1.57
C GLY A 18 -3.25 -16.97 2.16
N CYS A 19 -3.32 -15.70 1.79
CA CYS A 19 -2.25 -14.74 2.13
C CYS A 19 -2.23 -14.29 3.61
N GLN A 20 -3.34 -14.45 4.34
CA GLN A 20 -3.58 -13.93 5.69
C GLN A 20 -3.49 -12.39 5.87
N GLU A 21 -3.29 -11.63 4.80
CA GLU A 21 -3.07 -10.17 4.84
C GLU A 21 -4.35 -9.36 4.67
N VAL A 22 -5.28 -9.86 3.85
CA VAL A 22 -6.56 -9.19 3.59
C VAL A 22 -7.63 -9.72 4.53
N LEU A 23 -8.44 -8.80 5.07
CA LEU A 23 -9.55 -9.07 5.97
C LEU A 23 -10.87 -8.86 5.22
N TYR A 24 -11.81 -9.78 5.41
CA TYR A 24 -13.15 -9.73 4.83
C TYR A 24 -14.20 -9.89 5.92
N CYS A 25 -15.29 -9.13 5.85
CA CYS A 25 -16.43 -9.30 6.74
C CYS A 25 -17.24 -10.56 6.41
N SER A 26 -17.16 -11.07 5.17
CA SER A 26 -17.88 -12.26 4.73
C SER A 26 -17.17 -13.00 3.60
N THR A 27 -17.51 -14.28 3.42
CA THR A 27 -17.05 -15.11 2.30
C THR A 27 -17.47 -14.52 0.95
N GLN A 28 -18.65 -13.89 0.87
CA GLN A 28 -19.12 -13.22 -0.34
C GLN A 28 -18.19 -12.07 -0.74
N CYS A 29 -17.75 -11.25 0.22
CA CYS A 29 -16.79 -10.17 -0.04
C CYS A 29 -15.44 -10.71 -0.52
N GLN A 30 -14.98 -11.82 0.07
CA GLN A 30 -13.78 -12.51 -0.38
C GLN A 30 -13.91 -13.01 -1.83
N GLN A 31 -15.02 -13.65 -2.20
CA GLN A 31 -15.24 -14.17 -3.55
C GLN A 31 -15.27 -13.06 -4.61
N ILE A 32 -15.93 -11.94 -4.31
CA ILE A 32 -15.96 -10.78 -5.19
C ILE A 32 -14.55 -10.21 -5.39
N ASP A 33 -13.79 -10.04 -4.30
CA ASP A 33 -12.41 -9.56 -4.37
C ASP A 33 -11.50 -10.58 -5.10
N TRP A 34 -11.74 -11.88 -4.91
CA TRP A 34 -11.04 -12.98 -5.58
C TRP A 34 -11.10 -12.86 -7.10
N GLN A 35 -12.31 -12.69 -7.63
CA GLN A 35 -12.55 -12.52 -9.08
C GLN A 35 -11.98 -11.22 -9.64
N ARG A 36 -11.92 -10.16 -8.82
CA ARG A 36 -11.43 -8.84 -9.24
C ARG A 36 -9.91 -8.69 -9.23
N GLY A 37 -9.17 -9.72 -8.81
CA GLY A 37 -7.72 -9.72 -8.87
C GLY A 37 -7.05 -10.22 -7.60
N HIS A 38 -7.78 -10.39 -6.49
CA HIS A 38 -7.18 -10.96 -5.29
C HIS A 38 -6.64 -12.37 -5.53
N ARG A 39 -7.21 -13.16 -6.45
CA ARG A 39 -6.62 -14.47 -6.83
C ARG A 39 -5.16 -14.36 -7.27
N ARG A 40 -4.85 -13.39 -8.14
CA ARG A 40 -3.49 -13.17 -8.65
C ARG A 40 -2.59 -12.77 -7.49
N TYR A 41 -2.97 -11.74 -6.75
CA TYR A 41 -2.24 -11.23 -5.59
C TYR A 41 -2.05 -12.28 -4.48
N CYS A 42 -3.06 -13.08 -4.20
CA CYS A 42 -3.00 -14.12 -3.19
C CYS A 42 -2.07 -15.27 -3.62
N ALA A 43 -2.04 -15.63 -4.90
CA ALA A 43 -1.08 -16.60 -5.42
C ALA A 43 0.36 -16.08 -5.29
N LEU A 44 0.59 -14.78 -5.51
CA LEU A 44 1.90 -14.16 -5.29
C LEU A 44 2.39 -14.29 -3.86
N TYR A 45 1.50 -14.34 -2.86
CA TYR A 45 1.93 -14.61 -1.49
C TYR A 45 2.51 -16.00 -1.26
N TRP A 46 2.14 -16.98 -2.10
CA TRP A 46 2.51 -18.38 -1.94
C TRP A 46 3.63 -18.82 -2.89
N THR A 47 3.60 -18.37 -4.15
CA THR A 47 4.65 -18.69 -5.14
C THR A 47 6.00 -18.07 -4.79
N SER A 48 6.04 -17.13 -3.85
CA SER A 48 7.27 -16.58 -3.27
C SER A 48 7.94 -17.46 -2.20
N GLY A 49 7.63 -18.75 -2.11
CA GLY A 49 8.48 -19.68 -1.37
C GLY A 49 9.92 -19.62 -1.89
N ARG A 50 10.81 -18.92 -1.18
CA ARG A 50 12.22 -18.66 -1.56
C ARG A 50 12.42 -18.06 -2.98
N GLY A 51 11.54 -17.18 -3.43
CA GLY A 51 11.60 -16.60 -4.78
C GLY A 51 11.13 -15.15 -4.85
N LYS A 52 12.10 -14.23 -4.93
CA LYS A 52 12.15 -12.80 -5.34
C LYS A 52 10.95 -11.81 -5.28
N TYR A 53 9.67 -12.18 -5.11
CA TYR A 53 8.57 -11.19 -5.11
C TYR A 53 7.43 -11.37 -4.09
N SER A 54 7.65 -11.10 -2.80
CA SER A 54 6.63 -10.50 -1.96
C SER A 54 6.98 -9.03 -1.87
N PHE A 55 6.27 -8.13 -2.54
CA PHE A 55 5.97 -6.78 -2.05
C PHE A 55 6.95 -6.17 -1.01
N ASP A 56 8.23 -6.13 -1.41
CA ASP A 56 9.55 -6.28 -0.73
C ASP A 56 9.70 -6.66 0.76
N LEU A 57 8.65 -6.81 1.56
CA LEU A 57 8.81 -7.04 2.99
C LEU A 57 9.09 -8.50 3.37
N ARG A 58 8.51 -9.54 2.75
CA ARG A 58 8.63 -10.93 3.28
C ARG A 58 9.81 -11.75 2.78
N LEU A 59 10.49 -11.32 1.72
CA LEU A 59 11.60 -12.09 1.14
C LEU A 59 12.97 -11.63 1.63
N SER A 60 13.06 -10.34 1.93
CA SER A 60 14.26 -9.67 2.40
C SER A 60 14.28 -9.51 3.91
N PHE A 61 13.10 -9.55 4.54
CA PHE A 61 12.95 -9.25 5.95
C PHE A 61 12.16 -10.35 6.67
N THR A 62 12.64 -10.72 7.84
CA THR A 62 11.97 -11.54 8.84
C THR A 62 10.63 -10.94 9.26
N SER A 63 9.77 -11.73 9.91
CA SER A 63 8.48 -11.21 10.38
C SER A 63 8.59 -10.06 11.37
N SER A 64 9.66 -10.05 12.17
CA SER A 64 9.94 -8.99 13.12
C SER A 64 10.35 -7.71 12.41
N GLU A 65 11.28 -7.78 11.46
CA GLU A 65 11.71 -6.62 10.66
C GLU A 65 10.56 -6.00 9.87
N ARG A 66 9.64 -6.81 9.34
CA ARG A 66 8.44 -6.27 8.68
C ARG A 66 7.52 -5.52 9.63
N THR A 67 7.34 -6.08 10.83
CA THR A 67 6.54 -5.45 11.87
C THR A 67 7.18 -4.13 12.28
N PHE A 68 8.50 -4.12 12.42
CA PHE A 68 9.31 -2.94 12.71
C PHE A 68 9.19 -1.89 11.60
N LEU A 69 9.50 -2.22 10.34
CA LEU A 69 9.40 -1.29 9.20
C LEU A 69 8.00 -0.69 9.06
N ARG A 70 6.96 -1.50 9.30
CA ARG A 70 5.57 -1.00 9.30
C ARG A 70 5.32 -0.04 10.47
N ALA A 71 5.87 -0.31 11.65
CA ALA A 71 5.73 0.57 12.80
C ALA A 71 6.47 1.90 12.57
N VAL A 72 7.69 1.86 12.03
CA VAL A 72 8.50 3.04 11.67
C VAL A 72 7.75 3.91 10.67
N VAL A 73 7.40 3.37 9.50
CA VAL A 73 6.74 4.18 8.47
C VAL A 73 5.36 4.69 8.90
N HIS A 74 4.67 3.98 9.80
CA HIS A 74 3.42 4.47 10.37
C HIS A 74 3.66 5.65 11.33
N LYS A 75 4.68 5.59 12.18
CA LYS A 75 5.06 6.69 13.07
C LYS A 75 5.46 7.92 12.25
N ASP A 76 6.32 7.73 11.26
CA ASP A 76 6.81 8.83 10.41
C ASP A 76 5.69 9.43 9.56
N TYR A 77 4.76 8.60 9.08
CA TYR A 77 3.56 9.09 8.42
C TYR A 77 2.73 9.99 9.33
N GLU A 78 2.48 9.59 10.59
CA GLU A 78 1.73 10.42 11.54
C GLU A 78 2.47 11.71 11.87
N ASP A 79 3.80 11.68 12.02
CA ASP A 79 4.61 12.87 12.29
C ASP A 79 4.61 13.85 11.12
N LYS A 80 4.61 13.34 9.89
CA LYS A 80 4.62 14.12 8.65
C LYS A 80 3.22 14.37 8.08
N ARG A 81 2.18 13.99 8.80
CA ARG A 81 0.83 13.90 8.26
C ARG A 81 0.27 15.23 7.75
N SER A 82 0.50 16.33 8.48
CA SER A 82 0.00 17.65 8.08
C SER A 82 0.65 18.12 6.77
N GLU A 83 1.97 17.94 6.65
CA GLU A 83 2.75 18.27 5.46
C GLU A 83 2.33 17.42 4.25
N ILE A 84 2.19 16.11 4.45
CA ILE A 84 1.70 15.18 3.41
C ILE A 84 0.29 15.60 2.96
N SER A 85 -0.61 15.87 3.90
CA SER A 85 -2.00 16.23 3.61
C SER A 85 -2.10 17.55 2.85
N GLN A 86 -1.35 18.56 3.25
CA GLN A 86 -1.31 19.85 2.56
C GLN A 86 -0.83 19.66 1.12
N THR A 87 0.24 18.90 0.92
CA THR A 87 0.78 18.62 -0.42
C THR A 87 -0.21 17.82 -1.28
N LEU A 88 -0.92 16.86 -0.69
CA LEU A 88 -1.97 16.10 -1.38
C LEU A 88 -3.10 17.02 -1.85
N VAL A 89 -3.59 17.90 -0.97
CA VAL A 89 -4.67 18.85 -1.31
C VAL A 89 -4.26 19.79 -2.43
N THR A 90 -3.06 20.37 -2.36
CA THR A 90 -2.54 21.27 -3.40
C THR A 90 -2.41 20.55 -4.74
N ARG A 91 -1.90 19.32 -4.76
CA ARG A 91 -1.78 18.53 -5.99
C ARG A 91 -3.13 18.11 -6.56
N TRP A 92 -4.05 17.69 -5.69
CA TRP A 92 -5.40 17.33 -6.10
C TRP A 92 -6.14 18.53 -6.68
N ALA A 93 -6.00 19.72 -6.08
CA ALA A 93 -6.58 20.95 -6.63
C ALA A 93 -6.03 21.28 -8.03
N ALA A 94 -4.75 21.01 -8.28
CA ALA A 94 -4.14 21.21 -9.60
C ALA A 94 -4.52 20.13 -10.63
N ASN A 95 -4.67 18.87 -10.19
CA ASN A 95 -5.09 17.76 -11.03
C ASN A 95 -5.86 16.71 -10.21
N PRO A 96 -7.21 16.79 -10.17
CA PRO A 96 -8.04 15.90 -9.36
C PRO A 96 -7.95 14.42 -9.77
N ALA A 97 -7.52 14.15 -11.01
CA ALA A 97 -7.34 12.80 -11.53
C ALA A 97 -5.94 12.23 -11.28
N ALA A 98 -5.01 13.03 -10.72
CA ALA A 98 -3.66 12.57 -10.43
C ALA A 98 -3.67 11.57 -9.26
N GLU A 99 -3.36 10.32 -9.58
CA GLU A 99 -3.00 9.34 -8.56
C GLU A 99 -1.60 9.67 -8.02
N VAL A 100 -1.45 9.61 -6.70
CA VAL A 100 -0.22 10.01 -6.00
C VAL A 100 0.23 8.91 -5.05
N MET A 101 1.55 8.72 -4.97
CA MET A 101 2.20 7.88 -3.98
C MET A 101 3.04 8.74 -3.04
N THR A 102 3.20 8.27 -1.80
CA THR A 102 4.13 8.87 -0.83
C THR A 102 5.39 8.01 -0.77
N ILE A 103 6.55 8.62 -0.92
CA ILE A 103 7.86 7.96 -0.81
C ILE A 103 8.49 8.38 0.53
N PHE A 104 8.91 7.39 1.31
CA PHE A 104 9.72 7.55 2.52
C PHE A 104 11.13 7.05 2.21
N ASP A 105 12.10 7.95 2.10
CA ASP A 105 13.49 7.60 1.81
C ASP A 105 14.32 7.60 3.09
N TYR A 106 14.70 6.39 3.52
CA TYR A 106 15.52 6.10 4.70
C TYR A 106 16.99 5.86 4.35
N ARG A 107 17.41 6.06 3.08
CA ARG A 107 18.80 5.78 2.67
C ARG A 107 19.78 6.83 3.16
N ALA A 108 19.30 8.04 3.44
CA ALA A 108 20.10 9.13 4.04
C ALA A 108 20.04 9.09 5.57
N SER A 109 20.90 9.87 6.22
CA SER A 109 20.90 10.04 7.68
C SER A 109 19.63 10.69 8.21
N GLU A 110 18.95 11.47 7.36
CA GLU A 110 17.68 12.11 7.65
C GLU A 110 16.58 11.55 6.75
N LEU A 111 15.41 11.33 7.33
CA LEU A 111 14.23 10.89 6.58
C LEU A 111 13.82 11.99 5.59
N SER A 112 13.74 11.62 4.31
CA SER A 112 13.09 12.42 3.29
C SER A 112 11.72 11.84 2.95
N VAL A 113 10.70 12.71 2.90
CA VAL A 113 9.34 12.33 2.48
C VAL A 113 8.97 13.14 1.25
N SER A 114 8.55 12.46 0.19
CA SER A 114 8.17 13.11 -1.06
C SER A 114 6.89 12.51 -1.63
N LEU A 115 6.16 13.31 -2.40
CA LEU A 115 4.99 12.85 -3.14
C LEU A 115 5.32 12.76 -4.62
N HIS A 116 4.92 11.67 -5.25
CA HIS A 116 5.14 11.44 -6.67
C HIS A 116 3.83 11.08 -7.36
N GLY A 117 3.62 11.63 -8.56
CA GLY A 117 2.54 11.16 -9.42
C GLY A 117 2.80 9.70 -9.78
N ILE A 118 1.74 8.91 -9.81
CA ILE A 118 1.79 7.53 -10.26
C ILE A 118 1.88 7.57 -11.79
N SER A 119 3.10 7.66 -12.33
CA SER A 119 3.33 7.48 -13.77
C SER A 119 3.50 5.99 -14.08
N MET A 120 2.88 5.54 -15.17
CA MET A 120 2.81 4.13 -15.57
C MET A 120 4.10 3.58 -16.19
N THR A 121 5.17 4.36 -16.34
CA THR A 121 6.33 3.94 -17.14
C THR A 121 7.64 4.47 -16.57
N GLY A 122 8.55 3.56 -16.19
CA GLY A 122 9.90 3.92 -15.76
C GLY A 122 10.72 2.71 -15.30
N ASN A 123 12.04 2.77 -15.47
CA ASN A 123 13.02 1.71 -15.14
C ASN A 123 13.21 1.44 -13.62
N GLY A 124 12.31 1.94 -12.77
CA GLY A 124 12.33 1.78 -11.31
C GLY A 124 11.02 1.24 -10.74
N GLN A 125 10.21 0.56 -11.56
CA GLN A 125 8.95 -0.04 -11.09
C GLN A 125 9.23 -1.07 -9.97
N PRO A 126 8.39 -1.13 -8.91
CA PRO A 126 8.47 -2.13 -7.82
C PRO A 126 8.26 -3.60 -8.21
N GLY A 127 8.68 -4.01 -9.41
CA GLY A 127 8.50 -5.34 -9.97
C GLY A 127 7.29 -5.46 -10.90
N SER A 128 7.14 -6.64 -11.50
CA SER A 128 6.12 -6.98 -12.52
C SER A 128 4.67 -6.84 -12.05
N HIS A 129 4.43 -6.67 -10.75
CA HIS A 129 3.11 -6.56 -10.15
C HIS A 129 2.68 -5.11 -9.88
N TRP A 130 3.54 -4.14 -10.19
CA TRP A 130 3.22 -2.72 -10.09
C TRP A 130 1.87 -2.35 -10.73
N PRO A 131 1.54 -2.82 -11.96
CA PRO A 131 0.26 -2.50 -12.59
C PRO A 131 -0.97 -2.95 -11.79
N ASP A 132 -0.92 -4.15 -11.17
CA ASP A 132 -2.05 -4.68 -10.40
C ASP A 132 -2.33 -3.84 -9.15
N LEU A 133 -1.31 -3.24 -8.56
CA LEU A 133 -1.45 -2.39 -7.38
C LEU A 133 -2.00 -1.04 -7.70
N LEU A 134 -1.54 -0.46 -8.81
CA LEU A 134 -2.07 0.78 -9.31
C LEU A 134 -3.55 0.59 -9.64
N ALA A 135 -3.90 -0.49 -10.33
CA ALA A 135 -5.29 -0.85 -10.57
C ALA A 135 -6.10 -0.95 -9.27
N ARG A 136 -5.56 -1.57 -8.21
CA ARG A 136 -6.24 -1.65 -6.90
C ARG A 136 -6.36 -0.31 -6.20
N ALA A 137 -5.30 0.50 -6.19
CA ALA A 137 -5.30 1.83 -5.59
C ALA A 137 -6.33 2.73 -6.28
N SER A 138 -6.32 2.74 -7.61
CA SER A 138 -7.30 3.41 -8.46
C SER A 138 -8.74 3.00 -8.14
N GLN A 139 -9.02 1.69 -8.14
CA GLN A 139 -10.35 1.16 -7.87
C GLN A 139 -10.80 1.34 -6.41
N SER A 140 -9.89 1.69 -5.51
CA SER A 140 -10.19 1.88 -4.09
C SER A 140 -10.99 3.16 -3.82
N ARG A 141 -10.96 4.14 -4.74
CA ARG A 141 -11.52 5.49 -4.56
C ARG A 141 -10.94 6.17 -3.31
N GLY A 142 -9.62 6.23 -3.22
CA GLY A 142 -8.90 6.84 -2.08
C GLY A 142 -8.83 6.00 -0.81
N ARG A 143 -9.44 4.80 -0.77
CA ARG A 143 -9.37 3.89 0.39
C ARG A 143 -8.04 3.15 0.52
N LEU A 144 -7.22 3.16 -0.52
CA LEU A 144 -5.87 2.60 -0.54
C LEU A 144 -4.91 3.68 -1.03
N SER A 145 -4.03 4.13 -0.13
CA SER A 145 -2.88 4.97 -0.47
C SER A 145 -1.64 4.08 -0.63
N LEU A 146 -0.83 4.39 -1.64
CA LEU A 146 0.44 3.71 -1.90
C LEU A 146 1.57 4.45 -1.21
N HIS A 147 2.28 3.73 -0.34
CA HIS A 147 3.50 4.22 0.29
C HIS A 147 4.67 3.36 -0.15
N VAL A 148 5.73 4.00 -0.61
CA VAL A 148 6.97 3.36 -1.05
C VAL A 148 8.05 3.75 -0.05
N LEU A 149 8.83 2.79 0.43
CA LEU A 149 9.93 3.00 1.35
C LEU A 149 11.21 2.68 0.59
N MET A 150 12.19 3.57 0.66
CA MET A 150 13.53 3.31 0.17
C MET A 150 14.41 3.06 1.38
N VAL A 151 14.84 1.81 1.60
CA VAL A 151 15.59 1.41 2.81
C VAL A 151 17.02 1.02 2.44
N PRO A 152 18.04 1.37 3.25
CA PRO A 152 19.42 1.00 2.95
C PRO A 152 19.62 -0.51 3.04
N ASP A 153 20.42 -1.08 2.13
CA ASP A 153 20.69 -2.52 2.08
C ASP A 153 22.14 -2.89 1.72
N GLY A 154 23.03 -1.90 1.68
CA GLY A 154 24.43 -2.06 1.27
C GLY A 154 24.69 -1.92 -0.25
N ASN A 155 23.67 -1.97 -1.11
CA ASN A 155 23.81 -1.92 -2.58
C ASN A 155 23.03 -0.75 -3.22
N GLY A 156 22.92 0.39 -2.52
CA GLY A 156 22.17 1.57 -3.01
C GLY A 156 20.70 1.63 -2.56
N GLY A 157 20.27 0.64 -1.76
CA GLY A 157 18.97 0.61 -1.10
C GLY A 157 17.92 -0.22 -1.83
N ARG A 158 16.90 -0.63 -1.08
CA ARG A 158 15.75 -1.43 -1.54
C ARG A 158 14.48 -0.60 -1.57
N VAL A 159 13.59 -0.95 -2.50
CA VAL A 159 12.32 -0.28 -2.71
C VAL A 159 11.19 -1.19 -2.24
N VAL A 160 10.61 -0.84 -1.11
CA VAL A 160 9.56 -1.59 -0.45
C VAL A 160 8.23 -0.87 -0.62
N VAL A 161 7.18 -1.55 -1.06
CA VAL A 161 5.84 -0.96 -1.07
C VAL A 161 5.11 -1.41 0.20
N ALA A 162 4.73 -0.46 1.06
CA ALA A 162 3.94 -0.76 2.26
C ALA A 162 2.54 -0.14 2.15
N PRO A 163 1.47 -0.95 2.15
CA PRO A 163 0.14 -0.42 2.33
C PRO A 163 -0.01 0.00 3.80
N LEU A 164 0.12 1.29 4.10
CA LEU A 164 -0.37 1.82 5.37
C LEU A 164 -1.89 1.86 5.32
N ARG A 165 -2.51 1.30 6.35
CA ARG A 165 -3.95 1.47 6.57
C ARG A 165 -4.14 2.85 7.19
N CYS A 166 -4.35 3.87 6.38
CA CYS A 166 -4.82 5.15 6.90
C CYS A 166 -6.14 4.87 7.65
N ARG A 167 -6.18 5.14 8.96
CA ARG A 167 -7.45 5.28 9.66
C ARG A 167 -8.16 6.44 8.96
N ARG A 168 -9.33 6.16 8.35
CA ARG A 168 -10.17 7.08 7.54
C ARG A 168 -9.75 8.55 7.67
N HIS A 169 -9.05 9.09 6.67
CA HIS A 169 -8.89 10.54 6.50
C HIS A 169 -9.59 10.95 5.22
N LEU A 170 -10.56 11.84 5.40
CA LEU A 170 -11.16 12.70 4.38
C LEU A 170 -11.71 11.92 3.17
N THR A 171 -12.84 11.23 3.36
CA THR A 171 -13.80 11.19 2.25
C THR A 171 -14.31 12.61 2.08
N PHE A 172 -13.76 13.34 1.10
CA PHE A 172 -14.51 14.42 0.48
C PHE A 172 -15.69 13.75 -0.23
N THR A 173 -16.80 13.62 0.49
CA THR A 173 -18.08 13.34 -0.15
C THR A 173 -18.48 14.64 -0.84
N MET A 174 -18.38 14.65 -2.17
CA MET A 174 -19.08 15.63 -2.99
C MET A 174 -20.55 15.20 -2.98
N ASP A 175 -21.37 15.95 -2.26
CA ASP A 175 -22.81 16.03 -2.53
C ASP A 175 -23.04 16.92 -3.78
#